data_AF-A0A2H8TN48-F1
#
_entry.id   AF-A0A2H8TN48-F1
#
_cell.length_a   1.000
_cell.length_b   1.000
_cell.length_c   1.000
_cell.angle_alpha   90.00
_cell.angle_beta   90.00
_cell.angle_gamma   90.00
#
_symmetry.space_group_name_H-M   'P 1'
#
loop_
_entity.id
_entity.type
_entity.pdbx_description
1 polymer ?
#
loop_
_entity_poly.entity_id
_entity_poly.type
_entity_poly.pdbx_seq_one_letter_code
_entity_poly.pdbx_strand_id
1 'polypeptide(L)'
;MYRFNNYDGRLDRELEAVIMVMEALSGFEDKISYDIVGHSGETECLKFVDKSNPPTDNKQRLNVIRKMHAHTQFCMAGDNTLQSVVYAQKTLEAERSDFDEAIIILLSDANLSRYNIRPDRLAAALNLSEDVQSFAIFIGSLGDQADVLTKSLPAGKSFVCMDLKNIPQIIQQIFMSSIMSVF
;
A
#
# COMPACT_ATOMS: atom_id res chain seq x y z
N MET A 1 5.63 2.62 -14.24
CA MET A 1 4.27 3.11 -14.55
C MET A 1 4.29 4.39 -15.41
N TYR A 2 5.13 5.39 -15.10
CA TYR A 2 5.20 6.69 -15.81
C TYR A 2 5.17 6.65 -17.35
N ARG A 3 6.07 5.89 -18.00
CA ARG A 3 6.23 5.88 -19.48
C ARG A 3 4.95 5.54 -20.26
N PHE A 4 4.09 4.68 -19.73
CA PHE A 4 2.89 4.20 -20.42
C PHE A 4 1.59 4.74 -19.82
N ASN A 5 1.69 5.66 -18.86
CA ASN A 5 0.53 6.14 -18.11
C ASN A 5 -0.52 6.83 -19.00
N ASN A 6 -0.10 7.57 -20.03
CA ASN A 6 -1.05 8.15 -20.99
C ASN A 6 -1.88 7.11 -21.77
N TYR A 7 -1.48 5.84 -21.75
CA TYR A 7 -2.19 4.73 -22.39
C TYR A 7 -3.01 3.91 -21.39
N ASP A 8 -2.41 3.54 -20.24
CA ASP A 8 -3.04 2.61 -19.29
C ASP A 8 -3.60 3.28 -18.02
N GLY A 9 -3.25 4.53 -17.72
CA GLY A 9 -3.70 5.30 -16.56
C GLY A 9 -3.30 4.71 -15.21
N ARG A 10 -2.36 3.76 -15.16
CA ARG A 10 -2.04 3.02 -13.92
C ARG A 10 -1.38 3.90 -12.87
N LEU A 11 -0.50 4.82 -13.27
CA LEU A 11 0.10 5.75 -12.32
C LEU A 11 -0.96 6.69 -11.76
N ASP A 12 -1.85 7.24 -12.60
CA ASP A 12 -2.87 8.17 -12.14
C ASP A 12 -3.80 7.51 -11.12
N ARG A 13 -4.23 6.27 -11.39
CA ARG A 13 -5.06 5.51 -10.44
C ARG A 13 -4.35 5.24 -9.11
N GLU A 14 -3.06 4.93 -9.14
CA GLU A 14 -2.28 4.71 -7.91
C GLU A 14 -2.14 6.02 -7.11
N LEU A 15 -1.89 7.14 -7.79
CA LEU A 15 -1.83 8.46 -7.15
C LEU A 15 -3.18 8.86 -6.55
N GLU A 16 -4.28 8.64 -7.29
CA GLU A 16 -5.64 8.85 -6.80
C GLU A 16 -5.96 7.93 -5.61
N ALA A 17 -5.53 6.67 -5.64
CA ALA A 17 -5.72 5.74 -4.55
C ALA A 17 -5.07 6.24 -3.25
N VAL A 18 -3.85 6.78 -3.35
CA VAL A 18 -3.13 7.35 -2.21
C VAL A 18 -3.85 8.59 -1.65
N ILE A 19 -4.47 9.41 -2.52
CA ILE A 19 -5.37 10.49 -2.06
C ILE A 19 -6.51 9.92 -1.25
N MET A 20 -7.21 8.89 -1.76
CA MET A 20 -8.32 8.25 -1.06
C MET A 20 -7.89 7.65 0.29
N VAL A 21 -6.67 7.10 0.39
CA VAL A 21 -6.10 6.64 1.67
C VAL A 21 -5.93 7.82 2.64
N MET A 22 -5.27 8.90 2.22
CA MET A 22 -5.07 10.07 3.09
C MET A 22 -6.39 10.72 3.52
N GLU A 23 -7.43 10.68 2.67
CA GLU A 23 -8.77 11.15 3.01
C GLU A 23 -9.47 10.21 3.99
N ALA A 24 -9.36 8.89 3.80
CA ALA A 24 -9.95 7.89 4.68
C ALA A 24 -9.39 7.94 6.11
N LEU A 25 -8.14 8.38 6.27
CA LEU A 25 -7.47 8.53 7.56
C LEU A 25 -7.66 9.91 8.20
N SER A 26 -8.19 10.89 7.45
CA SER A 26 -8.40 12.24 7.96
C SER A 26 -9.50 12.26 9.03
N GLY A 27 -9.24 12.92 10.16
CA GLY A 27 -10.13 12.94 11.33
C GLY A 27 -9.92 11.78 12.31
N PHE A 28 -8.94 10.91 12.06
CA PHE A 28 -8.56 9.81 12.95
C PHE A 28 -7.14 9.97 13.52
N GLU A 29 -6.57 11.19 13.49
CA GLU A 29 -5.19 11.47 13.86
C GLU A 29 -4.86 11.11 15.32
N ASP A 30 -5.85 11.19 16.22
CA ASP A 30 -5.69 10.81 17.64
C ASP A 30 -5.59 9.28 17.85
N LYS A 31 -5.90 8.48 16.82
CA LYS A 31 -5.98 7.02 16.89
C LYS A 31 -5.03 6.33 15.92
N ILE A 32 -4.70 6.97 14.80
CA ILE A 32 -3.95 6.36 13.71
C ILE A 32 -2.74 7.24 13.39
N SER A 33 -1.56 6.66 13.60
CA SER A 33 -0.30 7.15 13.05
C SER A 33 0.02 6.37 11.78
N TYR A 34 0.42 7.04 10.69
CA TYR A 34 0.71 6.36 9.44
C TYR A 34 1.89 6.97 8.67
N ASP A 35 2.70 6.10 8.09
CA ASP A 35 3.65 6.46 7.04
C ASP A 35 3.05 6.12 5.67
N ILE A 36 3.45 6.85 4.62
CA ILE A 36 3.25 6.44 3.22
C ILE A 36 4.63 6.28 2.62
N VAL A 37 4.96 5.06 2.21
CA VAL A 37 6.22 4.71 1.57
C VAL A 37 5.94 4.13 0.19
N GLY A 38 6.86 4.31 -0.75
CA GLY A 38 6.82 3.58 -2.01
C GLY A 38 8.17 2.97 -2.36
N HIS A 39 8.15 2.09 -3.35
CA HIS A 39 9.34 1.44 -3.89
C HIS A 39 9.45 1.71 -5.39
N SER A 40 10.64 1.48 -5.93
CA SER A 40 10.94 1.55 -7.36
C SER A 40 12.06 0.57 -7.71
N GLY A 41 12.60 0.63 -8.93
CA GLY A 41 13.82 -0.14 -9.27
C GLY A 41 15.08 0.31 -8.53
N GLU A 42 15.06 1.43 -7.83
CA GLU A 42 16.24 1.99 -7.12
C GLU A 42 16.20 1.80 -5.61
N THR A 43 14.99 1.71 -5.04
CA THR A 43 14.81 1.69 -3.59
C THR A 43 13.57 0.88 -3.22
N GLU A 44 13.69 0.18 -2.10
CA GLU A 44 12.62 -0.55 -1.41
C GLU A 44 11.80 0.35 -0.49
N CYS A 45 12.30 1.53 -0.12
CA CYS A 45 11.63 2.43 0.80
C CYS A 45 11.96 3.91 0.53
N LEU A 46 11.08 4.58 -0.19
CA LEU A 46 11.03 6.02 -0.31
C LEU A 46 9.87 6.56 0.52
N LYS A 47 10.18 7.28 1.59
CA LYS A 47 9.18 7.91 2.46
C LYS A 47 8.54 9.14 1.80
N PHE A 48 7.22 9.11 1.64
CA PHE A 48 6.40 10.21 1.11
C PHE A 48 5.66 10.96 2.21
N VAL A 49 5.13 10.24 3.20
CA VAL A 49 4.54 10.79 4.43
C VAL A 49 5.25 10.17 5.62
N ASP A 50 5.57 11.01 6.60
CA ASP A 50 6.10 10.59 7.89
C ASP A 50 4.99 10.61 8.94
N LYS A 51 4.88 9.54 9.75
CA LYS A 51 3.86 9.44 10.81
C LYS A 51 3.84 10.60 11.81
N SER A 52 4.96 11.29 12.00
CA SER A 52 5.06 12.49 12.86
C SER A 52 4.52 13.77 12.22
N ASN A 53 4.30 13.78 10.91
CA ASN A 53 3.85 14.96 10.16
C ASN A 53 2.94 14.55 8.98
N PRO A 54 1.76 13.95 9.25
CA PRO A 54 0.82 13.59 8.22
C PRO A 54 0.21 14.85 7.56
N PRO A 55 -0.14 14.79 6.26
CA PRO A 55 -0.72 15.93 5.56
C PRO A 55 -2.12 16.27 6.09
N THR A 56 -2.29 17.50 6.58
CA THR A 56 -3.54 17.96 7.23
C THR A 56 -4.48 18.74 6.30
N ASP A 57 -4.02 19.10 5.10
CA ASP A 57 -4.81 19.87 4.14
C ASP A 57 -4.56 19.42 2.69
N ASN A 58 -5.41 19.90 1.77
CA ASN A 58 -5.34 19.53 0.35
C ASN A 58 -4.05 19.97 -0.33
N LYS A 59 -3.41 21.05 0.13
CA LYS A 59 -2.14 21.52 -0.43
C LYS A 59 -1.01 20.58 -0.04
N GLN A 60 -0.98 20.11 1.19
CA GLN A 60 0.00 19.14 1.68
C GLN A 60 -0.18 17.78 1.00
N ARG A 61 -1.42 17.28 0.88
CA ARG A 61 -1.74 16.06 0.12
C ARG A 61 -1.28 16.17 -1.34
N LEU A 62 -1.55 17.31 -2.00
CA LEU A 62 -1.06 17.56 -3.35
C LEU A 62 0.48 17.54 -3.44
N ASN A 63 1.20 18.02 -2.43
CA ASN A 63 2.66 17.95 -2.41
C ASN A 63 3.18 16.51 -2.30
N VAL A 64 2.50 15.65 -1.53
CA VAL A 64 2.79 14.20 -1.46
C VAL A 64 2.66 13.60 -2.86
N ILE A 65 1.54 13.83 -3.54
CA ILE A 65 1.28 13.32 -4.89
C ILE A 65 2.30 13.84 -5.90
N ARG A 66 2.68 15.12 -5.84
CA ARG A 66 3.73 15.69 -6.69
C ARG A 66 5.08 15.01 -6.47
N LYS A 67 5.44 14.71 -5.22
CA LYS A 67 6.68 13.99 -4.88
C LYS A 67 6.66 12.56 -5.44
N MET A 68 5.53 11.86 -5.31
CA MET A 68 5.34 10.52 -5.88
C MET A 68 5.46 10.55 -7.41
N HIS A 69 4.71 11.44 -8.07
CA HIS A 69 4.76 11.59 -9.52
C HIS A 69 6.17 11.92 -10.02
N ALA A 70 6.85 12.89 -9.39
CA ALA A 70 8.23 13.24 -9.73
C ALA A 70 9.19 12.05 -9.56
N HIS A 71 9.08 11.27 -8.48
CA HIS A 71 9.90 10.06 -8.31
C HIS A 71 9.72 9.08 -9.45
N THR A 72 8.47 8.80 -9.85
CA THR A 72 8.19 7.85 -10.93
C THR A 72 8.73 8.27 -12.29
N GLN A 73 8.98 9.57 -12.50
CA GLN A 73 9.54 10.11 -13.73
C GLN A 73 11.05 9.82 -13.85
N PHE A 74 11.77 9.79 -12.73
CA PHE A 74 13.24 9.76 -12.73
C PHE A 74 13.83 8.44 -12.22
N CYS A 75 13.06 7.62 -11.50
CA CYS A 75 13.58 6.36 -10.97
C CYS A 75 13.90 5.33 -12.06
N MET A 76 14.92 4.52 -11.83
CA MET A 76 15.19 3.34 -12.67
C MET A 76 14.00 2.37 -12.71
N ALA A 77 13.84 1.73 -13.86
CA ALA A 77 12.89 0.64 -14.03
C ALA A 77 13.30 -0.57 -13.18
N GLY A 78 12.32 -1.21 -12.55
CA GLY A 78 12.51 -2.36 -11.67
C GLY A 78 11.36 -2.42 -10.68
N ASP A 79 11.44 -3.38 -9.77
CA ASP A 79 10.44 -3.59 -8.74
C ASP A 79 11.12 -4.13 -7.48
N ASN A 80 10.74 -3.57 -6.34
CA ASN A 80 11.24 -3.94 -5.02
C ASN A 80 10.05 -4.21 -4.07
N THR A 81 8.90 -4.66 -4.59
CA THR A 81 7.67 -4.88 -3.80
C THR A 81 7.94 -5.79 -2.60
N LEU A 82 8.59 -6.94 -2.83
CA LEU A 82 8.88 -7.90 -1.76
C LEU A 82 9.83 -7.30 -0.71
N GLN A 83 10.87 -6.62 -1.15
CA GLN A 83 11.85 -5.96 -0.29
C GLN A 83 11.19 -4.85 0.52
N SER A 84 10.27 -4.10 -0.08
CA SER A 84 9.50 -3.02 0.55
C SER A 84 8.59 -3.56 1.66
N VAL A 85 7.86 -4.63 1.37
CA VAL A 85 7.01 -5.31 2.37
C VAL A 85 7.85 -5.87 3.52
N VAL A 86 8.95 -6.56 3.22
CA VAL A 86 9.87 -7.10 4.24
C VAL A 86 10.50 -5.99 5.08
N TYR A 87 10.84 -4.86 4.46
CA TYR A 87 11.34 -3.69 5.17
C TYR A 87 10.29 -3.15 6.15
N ALA A 88 9.07 -2.91 5.68
CA ALA A 88 7.96 -2.42 6.51
C ALA A 88 7.64 -3.37 7.67
N GLN A 89 7.60 -4.68 7.41
CA GLN A 89 7.43 -5.72 8.42
C GLN A 89 8.46 -5.60 9.55
N LYS A 90 9.75 -5.56 9.19
CA LYS A 90 10.84 -5.45 10.16
C LYS A 90 10.86 -4.12 10.91
N THR A 91 10.52 -3.03 10.24
CA THR A 91 10.43 -1.71 10.87
C THR A 91 9.34 -1.69 11.94
N LEU A 92 8.13 -2.15 11.61
CA LEU A 92 7.01 -2.19 12.56
C LEU A 92 7.23 -3.17 13.70
N GLU A 93 7.86 -4.32 13.43
CA GLU A 93 8.26 -5.28 14.46
C GLU A 93 9.30 -4.69 15.43
N ALA A 94 10.29 -3.96 14.92
CA ALA A 94 11.29 -3.28 15.76
C ALA A 94 10.69 -2.14 16.61
N GLU A 95 9.61 -1.53 16.15
CA GLU A 95 8.87 -0.44 16.81
C GLU A 95 7.62 -0.95 17.56
N ARG A 96 7.49 -2.27 17.79
CA ARG A 96 6.24 -2.87 18.31
C ARG A 96 5.76 -2.30 19.64
N SER A 97 6.66 -1.79 20.48
CA SER A 97 6.31 -1.16 21.77
C SER A 97 5.59 0.18 21.63
N ASP A 98 5.61 0.78 20.45
CA ASP A 98 5.11 2.14 20.22
C ASP A 98 3.64 2.16 19.79
N PHE A 99 3.05 0.99 19.53
CA PHE A 99 1.69 0.85 19.00
C PHE A 99 0.96 -0.35 19.60
N ASP A 100 -0.37 -0.24 19.76
CA ASP A 100 -1.21 -1.37 20.17
C ASP A 100 -1.38 -2.39 19.03
N GLU A 101 -1.54 -1.89 17.80
CA GLU A 101 -1.69 -2.68 16.56
C GLU A 101 -0.79 -2.12 15.45
N ALA A 102 -0.23 -3.01 14.63
CA ALA A 102 0.60 -2.65 13.48
C ALA A 102 -0.01 -3.23 12.20
N ILE A 103 -0.26 -2.35 11.21
CA ILE A 103 -0.92 -2.73 9.95
C ILE A 103 -0.07 -2.27 8.76
N ILE A 104 0.07 -3.16 7.77
CA ILE A 104 0.63 -2.84 6.44
C ILE A 104 -0.50 -2.96 5.41
N ILE A 105 -0.66 -1.93 4.56
CA ILE A 105 -1.56 -1.98 3.41
C ILE A 105 -0.72 -1.79 2.15
N LEU A 106 -0.55 -2.86 1.37
CA LEU A 106 0.09 -2.81 0.06
C LEU A 106 -0.94 -2.35 -0.97
N LEU A 107 -0.71 -1.17 -1.57
CA LEU A 107 -1.41 -0.74 -2.78
C LEU A 107 -0.64 -1.23 -4.01
N SER A 108 -1.32 -1.87 -4.96
CA SER A 108 -0.68 -2.41 -6.15
C SER A 108 -1.64 -2.49 -7.33
N ASP A 109 -1.20 -2.14 -8.53
CA ASP A 109 -1.96 -2.37 -9.77
C ASP A 109 -1.98 -3.85 -10.25
N ALA A 110 -1.59 -4.77 -9.36
CA ALA A 110 -1.55 -6.22 -9.54
C ALA A 110 -0.59 -6.76 -10.63
N ASN A 111 0.25 -5.91 -11.26
CA ASN A 111 1.15 -6.35 -12.32
C ASN A 111 2.46 -7.00 -11.82
N LEU A 112 2.36 -7.85 -10.81
CA LEU A 112 3.49 -8.46 -10.10
C LEU A 112 4.20 -9.54 -10.93
N SER A 113 3.44 -10.25 -11.77
CA SER A 113 3.99 -11.33 -12.62
C SER A 113 5.01 -10.80 -13.63
N ARG A 114 4.87 -9.54 -14.09
CA ARG A 114 5.82 -8.88 -15.00
C ARG A 114 7.21 -8.72 -14.38
N TYR A 115 7.28 -8.67 -13.06
CA TYR A 115 8.52 -8.56 -12.30
C TYR A 115 8.95 -9.91 -11.68
N ASN A 116 8.36 -11.01 -12.15
CA ASN A 116 8.63 -12.36 -11.66
C ASN A 116 8.36 -12.53 -10.15
N ILE A 117 7.44 -11.73 -9.61
CA ILE A 117 6.98 -11.85 -8.22
C ILE A 117 5.87 -12.88 -8.19
N ARG A 118 6.18 -14.02 -7.58
CA ARG A 118 5.21 -15.10 -7.44
C ARG A 118 4.25 -14.84 -6.28
N PRO A 119 2.96 -15.24 -6.40
CA PRO A 119 1.97 -15.03 -5.35
C PRO A 119 2.37 -15.63 -4.00
N ASP A 120 2.99 -16.81 -3.97
CA ASP A 120 3.49 -17.46 -2.74
C ASP A 120 4.60 -16.67 -2.05
N ARG A 121 5.45 -15.97 -2.82
CA ARG A 121 6.50 -15.10 -2.27
C ARG A 121 5.93 -13.82 -1.67
N LEU A 122 4.93 -13.24 -2.33
CA LEU A 122 4.20 -12.09 -1.78
C LEU A 122 3.47 -12.48 -0.48
N ALA A 123 2.78 -13.61 -0.48
CA ALA A 123 2.10 -14.13 0.70
C ALA A 123 3.08 -14.34 1.86
N ALA A 124 4.25 -14.93 1.60
CA ALA A 124 5.29 -15.10 2.63
C ALA A 124 5.83 -13.76 3.15
N ALA A 125 6.01 -12.75 2.30
CA ALA A 125 6.46 -11.43 2.71
C ALA A 125 5.41 -10.68 3.56
N LEU A 126 4.13 -10.76 3.18
CA LEU A 126 3.02 -10.14 3.91
C LEU A 126 2.73 -10.83 5.26
N ASN A 127 3.12 -12.09 5.44
CA ASN A 127 2.92 -12.83 6.69
C ASN A 127 4.27 -13.14 7.37
N LEU A 128 5.23 -12.23 7.29
CA LEU A 128 6.57 -12.43 7.85
C LEU A 128 6.56 -12.42 9.40
N SER A 129 5.82 -11.49 10.00
CA SER A 129 5.65 -11.37 11.45
C SER A 129 4.19 -11.63 11.83
N GLU A 130 3.96 -12.30 12.96
CA GLU A 130 2.61 -12.53 13.51
C GLU A 130 2.06 -11.27 14.19
N ASP A 131 2.94 -10.37 14.62
CA ASP A 131 2.59 -9.11 15.30
C ASP A 131 2.13 -8.00 14.33
N VAL A 132 2.34 -8.18 13.02
CA VAL A 132 2.05 -7.16 12.00
C VAL A 132 1.02 -7.70 11.01
N GLN A 133 -0.17 -7.11 11.04
CA GLN A 133 -1.26 -7.48 10.14
C GLN A 133 -1.06 -6.85 8.76
N SER A 134 -0.83 -7.64 7.73
CA SER A 134 -0.68 -7.11 6.37
C SER A 134 -1.88 -7.42 5.48
N PHE A 135 -2.22 -6.45 4.62
CA PHE A 135 -3.29 -6.53 3.63
C PHE A 135 -2.80 -6.04 2.28
N ALA A 136 -3.41 -6.50 1.19
CA ALA A 136 -3.16 -6.01 -0.16
C ALA A 136 -4.44 -5.47 -0.81
N ILE A 137 -4.38 -4.28 -1.39
CA ILE A 137 -5.44 -3.68 -2.19
C ILE A 137 -4.94 -3.61 -3.63
N PHE A 138 -5.54 -4.44 -4.48
CA PHE A 138 -5.24 -4.46 -5.91
C PHE A 138 -6.10 -3.44 -6.65
N ILE A 139 -5.46 -2.42 -7.22
CA ILE A 139 -6.12 -1.27 -7.87
C ILE A 139 -6.35 -1.58 -9.34
N GLY A 140 -7.62 -1.74 -9.70
CA GLY A 140 -8.06 -2.22 -11.00
C GLY A 140 -7.75 -3.70 -11.23
N SER A 141 -8.11 -4.19 -12.41
CA SER A 141 -7.80 -5.56 -12.84
C SER A 141 -7.06 -5.53 -14.18
N LEU A 142 -5.76 -5.86 -14.17
CA LEU A 142 -5.09 -6.32 -15.39
C LEU A 142 -5.52 -7.78 -15.64
N GLY A 143 -6.76 -7.97 -16.09
CA GLY A 143 -7.40 -9.28 -16.25
C GLY A 143 -7.53 -10.04 -14.91
N ASP A 144 -7.46 -11.37 -14.97
CA ASP A 144 -7.65 -12.28 -13.82
C ASP A 144 -6.50 -12.27 -12.78
N GLN A 145 -5.48 -11.40 -12.96
CA GLN A 145 -4.28 -11.40 -12.10
C GLN A 145 -4.61 -11.07 -10.64
N ALA A 146 -5.48 -10.07 -10.42
CA ALA A 146 -5.88 -9.67 -9.07
C ALA A 146 -6.64 -10.81 -8.35
N ASP A 147 -7.48 -11.55 -9.07
CA ASP A 147 -8.22 -12.69 -8.52
C ASP A 147 -7.29 -13.87 -8.17
N VAL A 148 -6.29 -14.14 -9.02
CA VAL A 148 -5.27 -15.17 -8.75
C VAL A 148 -4.43 -14.82 -7.52
N LEU A 149 -4.00 -13.56 -7.40
CA LEU A 149 -3.27 -13.07 -6.24
C LEU A 149 -4.12 -13.13 -4.96
N THR A 150 -5.39 -12.76 -5.06
CA THR A 150 -6.34 -12.82 -3.93
C THR A 150 -6.49 -14.25 -3.41
N LYS A 151 -6.59 -15.25 -4.31
CA LYS A 151 -6.68 -16.68 -3.94
C LYS A 151 -5.41 -17.25 -3.29
N SER A 152 -4.28 -16.58 -3.47
CA SER A 152 -2.99 -17.01 -2.89
C SER A 152 -2.74 -16.45 -1.49
N LEU A 153 -3.48 -15.41 -1.10
CA LEU A 153 -3.38 -14.77 0.20
C LEU A 153 -4.43 -15.37 1.15
N PRO A 154 -4.19 -15.35 2.47
CA PRO A 154 -5.20 -15.79 3.43
C PRO A 154 -6.53 -15.03 3.25
N ALA A 155 -7.64 -15.71 3.54
CA ALA A 155 -8.96 -15.10 3.40
C ALA A 155 -9.07 -13.80 4.22
N GLY A 156 -9.62 -12.75 3.62
CA GLY A 156 -9.74 -11.43 4.25
C GLY A 156 -8.47 -10.57 4.23
N LYS A 157 -7.35 -11.06 3.68
CA LYS A 157 -6.08 -10.31 3.59
C LYS A 157 -5.86 -9.59 2.26
N SER A 158 -6.79 -9.68 1.33
CA SER A 158 -6.69 -8.99 0.04
C SER A 158 -8.03 -8.53 -0.50
N PHE A 159 -7.97 -7.43 -1.24
CA PHE A 159 -9.13 -6.73 -1.79
C PHE A 159 -8.83 -6.35 -3.23
N VAL A 160 -9.83 -6.47 -4.11
CA VAL A 160 -9.77 -5.95 -5.48
C VAL A 160 -10.62 -4.68 -5.54
N CYS A 161 -9.99 -3.56 -5.88
CA CYS A 161 -10.62 -2.24 -5.91
C CYS A 161 -10.77 -1.77 -7.36
N MET A 162 -11.96 -1.97 -7.93
CA MET A 162 -12.27 -1.56 -9.31
C MET A 162 -12.68 -0.09 -9.42
N ASP A 163 -13.25 0.48 -8.35
CA ASP A 163 -13.60 1.90 -8.23
C ASP A 163 -12.92 2.45 -6.97
N LEU A 164 -12.05 3.44 -7.16
CA LEU A 164 -11.23 4.05 -6.09
C LEU A 164 -12.10 4.68 -4.99
N LYS A 165 -13.36 5.03 -5.28
CA LYS A 165 -14.32 5.50 -4.27
C LYS A 165 -14.57 4.48 -3.16
N ASN A 166 -14.26 3.20 -3.40
CA ASN A 166 -14.40 2.13 -2.41
C ASN A 166 -13.20 2.02 -1.47
N ILE A 167 -12.07 2.70 -1.73
CA ILE A 167 -10.88 2.64 -0.87
C ILE A 167 -11.19 3.00 0.60
N PRO A 168 -11.92 4.10 0.90
CA PRO A 168 -12.29 4.40 2.29
C PRO A 168 -13.07 3.27 2.96
N GLN A 169 -13.99 2.63 2.24
CA GLN A 169 -14.76 1.50 2.76
C GLN A 169 -13.87 0.26 2.99
N ILE A 170 -12.94 -0.03 2.07
CA ILE A 170 -11.98 -1.14 2.21
C ILE A 170 -11.08 -0.91 3.44
N ILE A 171 -10.57 0.31 3.62
CA ILE A 171 -9.76 0.67 4.80
C ILE A 171 -10.54 0.47 6.10
N GLN A 172 -11.81 0.89 6.14
CA GLN A 172 -12.67 0.65 7.30
C GLN A 172 -12.83 -0.85 7.59
N GLN A 173 -13.03 -1.67 6.56
CA GLN A 173 -13.11 -3.14 6.71
C GLN A 173 -11.80 -3.73 7.24
N ILE A 174 -10.65 -3.26 6.76
CA ILE A 174 -9.32 -3.67 7.23
C ILE A 174 -9.18 -3.37 8.73
N PHE A 175 -9.48 -2.15 9.15
CA PHE A 175 -9.35 -1.75 10.56
C PHE A 175 -10.33 -2.51 11.46
N MET A 176 -11.57 -2.72 11.01
CA MET A 176 -12.52 -3.56 11.75
C MET A 176 -12.02 -5.01 11.89
N SER A 177 -11.41 -5.57 10.85
CA SER A 177 -10.84 -6.92 10.89
C SER A 177 -9.65 -7.03 11.83
N SER A 178 -8.81 -5.99 11.92
CA SER A 178 -7.66 -5.95 12.82
C SER A 178 -8.12 -5.97 14.28
N ILE A 179 -9.06 -5.08 14.63
CA ILE A 179 -9.62 -4.98 15.98
C ILE A 179 -10.28 -6.30 16.42
N MET A 180 -10.96 -7.00 15.51
CA MET A 180 -11.61 -8.29 15.81
C MET A 180 -10.63 -9.46 15.98
N SER A 181 -9.38 -9.34 15.49
CA SER A 181 -8.37 -10.39 15.64
C SER A 181 -7.70 -10.43 17.02
N VAL A 182 -7.99 -9.44 17.87
CA VAL A 182 -7.47 -9.28 19.24
C VAL A 182 -8.40 -9.95 20.28
N PHE A 183 -9.57 -10.47 19.87
CA PHE A 183 -10.53 -11.20 20.73
C PHE A 183 -10.59 -12.69 20.39
#